data_AF-A0A7R7VWM6-F1
#
_entry.id   AF-A0A7R7VWM6-F1
#
_cell.length_a   1.000
_cell.length_b   1.000
_cell.length_c   1.000
_cell.angle_alpha   90.00
_cell.angle_beta   90.00
_cell.angle_gamma   90.00
#
_symmetry.space_group_name_H-M   'P 1'
#
loop_
_entity.id
_entity.type
_entity.pdbx_description
1 polymer ?
#
loop_
_entity_poly.entity_id
_entity_poly.type
_entity_poly.pdbx_seq_one_letter_code
_entity_poly.pdbx_strand_id
1 'polypeptide(L)'
;MASNHKVELLPSDYEYVIVGSGAGGGPLSANLARHGHQVLLLEAGDDQGQSLMQKVPAFHIVATEDPVIRWDFFVKHYDDETQAARDPKMTWGTPDGKMFIGVNPPPGSKQKGVYYPRAGTLGGCTAHNALITVLSPDEDWARIANITNDSSWGPQQMKRYFERLERCGYLSEGTDGHGFGGWLETNHADPIVLTSKRTFVEAALHAVPSPSKQFKDDVNSREPQVEGAYELTLPMSERGRRSSARNYLVATANARNADGSKKYPLHIRMRSLATSILFSGNDGKPKAIGVEFLEGKSMYKADPTFDPKHAGIKRRVFASREVIVAGGSFNTPQLLKLSGIGPKEELQKFGIPVRVNLPGVGYNLQDNYEYPVIYRCDQNLSIFQDSLFGSAGESVSHPMGPGGQRTV
;
A
#
# COMPACT_ATOMS: atom_id res chain seq x y z
N MET A 1 10.70 36.25 3.47
CA MET A 1 11.59 36.18 4.65
C MET A 1 11.75 34.72 5.01
N ALA A 2 12.93 34.13 4.81
CA ALA A 2 13.18 32.73 5.11
C ALA A 2 13.30 32.58 6.64
N SER A 3 12.36 31.90 7.29
CA SER A 3 12.51 31.58 8.71
C SER A 3 13.68 30.60 8.88
N ASN A 4 14.70 31.03 9.61
CA ASN A 4 15.78 30.18 10.10
C ASN A 4 15.23 29.22 11.17
N HIS A 5 14.43 28.23 10.78
CA HIS A 5 14.15 27.08 11.63
C HIS A 5 15.44 26.25 11.72
N LYS A 6 16.09 26.25 12.89
CA LYS A 6 17.23 25.39 13.19
C LYS A 6 16.84 23.94 12.88
N VAL A 7 17.49 23.35 11.88
CA VAL A 7 17.30 21.94 11.53
C VAL A 7 18.03 21.11 12.57
N GLU A 8 17.29 20.31 13.33
CA GLU A 8 17.87 19.49 14.38
C GLU A 8 18.33 18.15 13.81
N LEU A 9 19.60 17.81 14.07
CA LEU A 9 20.21 16.54 13.70
C LEU A 9 19.81 15.48 14.73
N LEU A 10 19.33 14.32 14.26
CA LEU A 10 19.12 13.18 15.15
C LEU A 10 20.47 12.52 15.49
N PRO A 11 20.77 12.26 16.78
CA PRO A 11 21.97 11.56 17.20
C PRO A 11 21.82 10.06 16.92
N SER A 12 22.54 9.51 15.93
CA SER A 12 22.55 8.07 15.63
C SER A 12 23.45 7.70 14.45
N ASP A 13 24.18 6.59 14.59
CA ASP A 13 24.96 5.95 13.52
C ASP A 13 24.11 4.90 12.78
N TYR A 14 23.11 5.34 12.01
CA TYR A 14 22.35 4.41 11.16
C TYR A 14 23.17 3.99 9.94
N GLU A 15 23.17 2.70 9.63
CA GLU A 15 23.74 2.17 8.39
C GLU A 15 22.78 2.39 7.23
N TYR A 16 21.48 2.17 7.48
CA TYR A 16 20.42 2.32 6.49
C TYR A 16 19.32 3.25 7.01
N VAL A 17 18.91 4.19 6.16
CA VAL A 17 17.69 4.99 6.36
C VAL A 17 16.70 4.63 5.27
N ILE A 18 15.55 4.06 5.66
CA ILE A 18 14.47 3.67 4.76
C ILE A 18 13.33 4.67 4.90
N VAL A 19 12.81 5.14 3.76
CA VAL A 19 11.64 6.03 3.69
C VAL A 19 10.42 5.24 3.22
N GLY A 20 9.40 5.13 4.07
CA GLY A 20 8.13 4.45 3.78
C GLY A 20 8.09 3.01 4.29
N SER A 21 7.07 2.69 5.08
CA SER A 21 6.92 1.39 5.76
C SER A 21 6.03 0.38 5.02
N GLY A 22 5.68 0.68 3.77
CA GLY A 22 4.79 -0.12 2.93
C GLY A 22 5.33 -1.52 2.59
N ALA A 23 4.68 -2.19 1.64
CA ALA A 23 4.98 -3.57 1.24
C ALA A 23 6.46 -3.81 0.87
N GLY A 24 7.15 -2.82 0.30
CA GLY A 24 8.59 -2.90 0.03
C GLY A 24 9.46 -2.52 1.23
N GLY A 25 9.28 -1.32 1.77
CA GLY A 25 10.20 -0.76 2.77
C GLY A 25 10.10 -1.40 4.15
N GLY A 26 8.92 -1.88 4.53
CA GLY A 26 8.72 -2.52 5.83
C GLY A 26 9.49 -3.84 5.98
N PRO A 27 9.25 -4.84 5.12
CA PRO A 27 9.96 -6.11 5.17
C PRO A 27 11.47 -5.96 4.97
N LEU A 28 11.90 -5.04 4.10
CA LEU A 28 13.32 -4.74 3.90
C LEU A 28 13.97 -4.23 5.20
N SER A 29 13.34 -3.26 5.87
CA SER A 29 13.87 -2.70 7.13
C SER A 29 13.98 -3.78 8.22
N ALA A 30 12.95 -4.62 8.34
CA ALA A 30 12.95 -5.74 9.28
C ALA A 30 14.04 -6.76 8.96
N ASN A 31 14.23 -7.10 7.68
CA ASN A 31 15.25 -8.07 7.26
C ASN A 31 16.67 -7.54 7.50
N LEU A 32 16.96 -6.28 7.14
CA LEU A 32 18.27 -5.66 7.40
C LEU A 32 18.59 -5.68 8.91
N ALA A 33 17.65 -5.26 9.75
CA ALA A 33 17.85 -5.27 11.20
C ALA A 33 18.02 -6.69 11.75
N ARG A 34 17.29 -7.68 11.23
CA ARG A 34 17.47 -9.10 11.60
C ARG A 34 18.83 -9.67 11.20
N HIS A 35 19.49 -9.06 10.22
CA HIS A 35 20.87 -9.37 9.84
C HIS A 35 21.90 -8.49 10.58
N GLY A 36 21.49 -7.80 11.64
CA GLY A 36 22.39 -7.06 12.53
C GLY A 36 22.66 -5.61 12.13
N HIS A 37 21.99 -5.09 11.10
CA HIS A 37 22.24 -3.73 10.63
C HIS A 37 21.50 -2.65 11.40
N GLN A 38 22.14 -1.51 11.68
CA GLN A 38 21.50 -0.36 12.30
C GLN A 38 20.55 0.33 11.32
N VAL A 39 19.24 0.19 11.56
CA VAL A 39 18.21 0.61 10.62
C VAL A 39 17.29 1.65 11.23
N LEU A 40 17.10 2.78 10.52
CA LEU A 40 16.00 3.70 10.74
C LEU A 40 14.98 3.59 9.62
N LEU A 41 13.73 3.33 9.99
CA LEU A 41 12.57 3.43 9.10
C LEU A 41 11.77 4.70 9.43
N LEU A 42 11.61 5.58 8.44
CA LEU A 42 10.76 6.76 8.50
C LEU A 42 9.39 6.45 7.90
N GLU A 43 8.33 6.64 8.67
CA GLU A 43 6.93 6.56 8.24
C GLU A 43 6.24 7.91 8.45
N ALA A 44 5.55 8.42 7.42
CA ALA A 44 4.85 9.69 7.50
C ALA A 44 3.58 9.61 8.34
N GLY A 45 2.91 8.47 8.31
CA GLY A 45 1.72 8.16 9.13
C GLY A 45 2.03 7.80 10.58
N ASP A 46 0.97 7.48 11.32
CA ASP A 46 1.06 6.84 12.64
C ASP A 46 0.78 5.33 12.57
N ASP A 47 0.50 4.70 13.71
CA ASP A 47 0.26 3.25 13.78
C ASP A 47 -1.21 2.97 14.15
N GLN A 48 -1.95 2.44 13.19
CA GLN A 48 -3.36 2.05 13.35
C GLN A 48 -3.60 0.56 13.59
N GLY A 49 -2.57 -0.25 13.88
CA GLY A 49 -2.76 -1.69 13.95
C GLY A 49 -3.55 -2.19 15.15
N GLN A 50 -4.01 -1.29 16.04
CA GLN A 50 -5.03 -1.60 17.05
C GLN A 50 -6.48 -1.38 16.56
N SER A 51 -6.68 -0.61 15.49
CA SER A 51 -7.98 -0.34 14.87
C SER A 51 -8.63 -1.62 14.33
N LEU A 52 -9.94 -1.74 14.52
CA LEU A 52 -10.73 -2.81 13.90
C LEU A 52 -10.72 -2.69 12.37
N MET A 53 -10.70 -1.47 11.83
CA MET A 53 -10.66 -1.20 10.38
C MET A 53 -9.44 -1.84 9.71
N GLN A 54 -8.30 -1.85 10.42
CA GLN A 54 -7.09 -2.51 9.93
C GLN A 54 -7.08 -4.01 10.23
N LYS A 55 -7.52 -4.43 11.43
CA LYS A 55 -7.41 -5.83 11.89
C LYS A 55 -8.35 -6.79 11.16
N VAL A 56 -9.57 -6.35 10.84
CA VAL A 56 -10.64 -7.19 10.30
C VAL A 56 -10.60 -7.13 8.77
N PRO A 57 -10.28 -8.25 8.07
CA PRO A 57 -10.17 -8.27 6.62
C PRO A 57 -11.39 -7.71 5.88
N ALA A 58 -12.60 -8.06 6.33
CA ALA A 58 -13.87 -7.62 5.73
C ALA A 58 -14.08 -6.09 5.74
N PHE A 59 -13.36 -5.35 6.60
CA PHE A 59 -13.46 -3.89 6.66
C PHE A 59 -12.55 -3.17 5.65
N HIS A 60 -11.87 -3.88 4.73
CA HIS A 60 -11.01 -3.25 3.73
C HIS A 60 -11.72 -2.17 2.88
N ILE A 61 -13.02 -2.35 2.61
CA ILE A 61 -13.85 -1.40 1.83
C ILE A 61 -13.91 -0.05 2.56
N VAL A 62 -14.25 -0.07 3.85
CA VAL A 62 -14.34 1.15 4.66
C VAL A 62 -12.97 1.69 5.08
N ALA A 63 -11.98 0.81 5.29
CA ALA A 63 -10.63 1.20 5.68
C ALA A 63 -9.91 2.01 4.59
N THR A 64 -10.22 1.76 3.32
CA THR A 64 -9.64 2.51 2.18
C THR A 64 -10.06 3.97 2.16
N GLU A 65 -11.21 4.29 2.75
CA GLU A 65 -11.73 5.65 2.85
C GLU A 65 -11.71 6.19 4.30
N ASP A 66 -11.03 5.51 5.22
CA ASP A 66 -10.91 5.97 6.60
C ASP A 66 -10.04 7.26 6.66
N PRO A 67 -10.61 8.40 7.10
CA PRO A 67 -9.87 9.68 7.15
C PRO A 67 -8.67 9.65 8.10
N VAL A 68 -8.55 8.65 8.98
CA VAL A 68 -7.40 8.50 9.87
C VAL A 68 -6.15 8.05 9.11
N ILE A 69 -6.29 7.23 8.06
CA ILE A 69 -5.15 6.67 7.32
C ILE A 69 -5.10 7.04 5.85
N ARG A 70 -6.22 7.46 5.25
CA ARG A 70 -6.26 7.71 3.80
C ARG A 70 -5.48 8.96 3.43
N TRP A 71 -4.83 8.89 2.28
CA TRP A 71 -4.26 10.01 1.56
C TRP A 71 -4.97 10.11 0.21
N ASP A 72 -5.44 11.31 -0.11
CA ASP A 72 -6.24 11.59 -1.28
C ASP A 72 -5.34 11.86 -2.49
N PHE A 73 -5.19 10.87 -3.38
CA PHE A 73 -4.57 11.04 -4.69
C PHE A 73 -5.63 11.04 -5.78
N PHE A 74 -5.29 11.71 -6.90
CA PHE A 74 -6.14 11.80 -8.08
C PHE A 74 -5.28 11.58 -9.32
N VAL A 75 -5.74 10.73 -10.22
CA VAL A 75 -5.07 10.45 -11.51
C VAL A 75 -5.86 11.04 -12.67
N LYS A 76 -5.16 11.38 -13.75
CA LYS A 76 -5.78 11.83 -15.00
C LYS A 76 -5.67 10.70 -16.01
N HIS A 77 -6.80 10.24 -16.55
CA HIS A 77 -6.82 9.28 -17.66
C HIS A 77 -6.68 9.95 -19.04
N TYR A 78 -6.97 11.25 -19.13
CA TYR A 78 -6.93 12.02 -20.35
C TYR A 78 -6.24 13.37 -20.12
N ASP A 79 -5.51 13.85 -21.13
CA ASP A 79 -4.89 15.18 -21.11
C ASP A 79 -5.93 16.30 -21.32
N ASP A 80 -6.95 16.03 -22.13
CA ASP A 80 -8.07 16.96 -22.36
C ASP A 80 -9.06 16.93 -21.18
N GLU A 81 -9.19 18.06 -20.48
CA GLU A 81 -10.03 18.19 -19.29
C GLU A 81 -11.54 18.04 -19.61
N THR A 82 -11.96 18.42 -20.81
CA THR A 82 -13.35 18.28 -21.28
C THR A 82 -13.68 16.81 -21.56
N GLN A 83 -12.75 16.06 -22.14
CA GLN A 83 -12.89 14.61 -22.29
C GLN A 83 -12.91 13.93 -20.93
N ALA A 84 -11.97 14.29 -20.05
CA ALA A 84 -11.89 13.74 -18.71
C ALA A 84 -13.17 13.99 -17.90
N ALA A 85 -13.82 15.15 -18.06
CA ALA A 85 -15.07 15.50 -17.38
C ALA A 85 -16.26 14.57 -17.72
N ARG A 86 -16.16 13.79 -18.82
CA ARG A 86 -17.18 12.80 -19.20
C ARG A 86 -17.04 11.47 -18.47
N ASP A 87 -15.95 11.26 -17.73
CA ASP A 87 -15.74 10.05 -16.94
C ASP A 87 -16.74 10.03 -15.75
N PRO A 88 -17.58 8.99 -15.61
CA PRO A 88 -18.52 8.88 -14.49
C PRO A 88 -17.83 8.78 -13.12
N LYS A 89 -16.53 8.47 -13.07
CA LYS A 89 -15.70 8.43 -11.86
C LYS A 89 -14.90 9.73 -11.65
N MET A 90 -15.11 10.76 -12.46
CA MET A 90 -14.43 12.05 -12.30
C MET A 90 -14.77 12.67 -10.94
N THR A 91 -13.73 13.01 -10.18
CA THR A 91 -13.87 13.68 -8.88
C THR A 91 -13.63 15.18 -8.99
N TRP A 92 -14.46 15.94 -8.28
CA TRP A 92 -14.48 17.39 -8.26
C TRP A 92 -14.43 17.89 -6.82
N GLY A 93 -13.64 18.93 -6.55
CA GLY A 93 -13.74 19.69 -5.30
C GLY A 93 -14.83 20.74 -5.41
N THR A 94 -15.86 20.66 -4.57
CA THR A 94 -17.00 21.57 -4.58
C THR A 94 -16.69 22.86 -3.81
N PRO A 95 -17.42 23.97 -4.07
CA PRO A 95 -17.21 25.24 -3.34
C PRO A 95 -17.40 25.15 -1.82
N ASP A 96 -18.21 24.20 -1.33
CA ASP A 96 -18.40 23.94 0.10
C ASP A 96 -17.31 23.06 0.73
N GLY A 97 -16.24 22.74 -0.02
CA GLY A 97 -15.08 22.00 0.45
C GLY A 97 -15.23 20.48 0.43
N LYS A 98 -16.32 19.95 -0.12
CA LYS A 98 -16.55 18.51 -0.28
C LYS A 98 -16.01 17.99 -1.61
N MET A 99 -16.14 16.68 -1.79
CA MET A 99 -15.91 16.01 -3.08
C MET A 99 -17.25 15.66 -3.72
N PHE A 100 -17.34 15.83 -5.03
CA PHE A 100 -18.42 15.31 -5.86
C PHE A 100 -17.83 14.35 -6.89
N ILE A 101 -18.51 13.22 -7.13
CA ILE A 101 -18.09 12.22 -8.11
C ILE A 101 -19.20 12.11 -9.16
N GLY A 102 -18.84 12.27 -10.44
CA GLY A 102 -19.76 12.16 -11.57
C GLY A 102 -19.56 13.24 -12.64
N VAL A 103 -20.46 13.23 -13.63
CA VAL A 103 -20.36 14.07 -14.85
C VAL A 103 -21.04 15.44 -14.72
N ASN A 104 -21.83 15.68 -13.68
CA ASN A 104 -22.61 16.91 -13.49
C ASN A 104 -22.30 17.58 -12.13
N PRO A 105 -21.10 18.14 -11.94
CA PRO A 105 -20.72 18.71 -10.66
C PRO A 105 -21.50 20.00 -10.34
N PRO A 106 -21.65 20.35 -9.05
CA PRO A 106 -22.19 21.65 -8.65
C PRO A 106 -21.43 22.82 -9.30
N PRO A 107 -22.11 23.94 -9.65
CA PRO A 107 -21.46 25.12 -10.21
C PRO A 107 -20.28 25.62 -9.37
N GLY A 108 -19.18 25.98 -10.01
CA GLY A 108 -17.96 26.45 -9.34
C GLY A 108 -17.04 25.34 -8.81
N SER A 109 -17.37 24.06 -9.03
CA SER A 109 -16.49 22.94 -8.66
C SER A 109 -15.22 22.91 -9.51
N LYS A 110 -14.12 22.44 -8.91
CA LYS A 110 -12.81 22.30 -9.56
C LYS A 110 -12.50 20.82 -9.82
N GLN A 111 -12.16 20.50 -11.06
CA GLN A 111 -11.80 19.14 -11.45
C GLN A 111 -10.53 18.67 -10.72
N LYS A 112 -10.54 17.44 -10.22
CA LYS A 112 -9.38 16.82 -9.55
C LYS A 112 -8.78 15.68 -10.36
N GLY A 113 -9.62 14.75 -10.82
CA GLY A 113 -9.22 13.51 -11.49
C GLY A 113 -10.00 12.30 -10.97
N VAL A 114 -9.59 11.10 -11.35
CA VAL A 114 -10.13 9.84 -10.80
C VAL A 114 -9.46 9.57 -9.45
N TYR A 115 -10.28 9.35 -8.43
CA TYR A 115 -9.81 9.19 -7.05
C TYR A 115 -9.06 7.86 -6.85
N TYR A 116 -7.90 7.93 -6.22
CA TYR A 116 -6.94 6.83 -6.06
C TYR A 116 -6.31 6.81 -4.65
N PRO A 117 -7.10 6.54 -3.59
CA PRO A 117 -6.61 6.65 -2.22
C PRO A 117 -5.43 5.72 -1.94
N ARG A 118 -4.47 6.22 -1.15
CA ARG A 118 -3.36 5.43 -0.58
C ARG A 118 -3.39 5.56 0.94
N ALA A 119 -2.62 4.76 1.66
CA ALA A 119 -2.55 4.86 3.12
C ALA A 119 -1.26 5.51 3.64
N GLY A 120 -1.42 6.49 4.53
CA GLY A 120 -0.39 7.07 5.39
C GLY A 120 -0.47 6.50 6.80
N THR A 121 -0.01 5.26 6.98
CA THR A 121 0.07 4.57 8.28
C THR A 121 1.19 3.53 8.22
N LEU A 122 1.66 3.07 9.38
CA LEU A 122 2.64 1.98 9.47
C LEU A 122 2.13 0.72 8.73
N GLY A 123 2.91 0.25 7.75
CA GLY A 123 2.56 -0.83 6.82
C GLY A 123 2.05 -0.34 5.46
N GLY A 124 1.78 0.95 5.29
CA GLY A 124 1.26 1.55 4.06
C GLY A 124 -0.01 0.87 3.57
N CYS A 125 -0.14 0.67 2.25
CA CYS A 125 -1.37 0.11 1.67
C CYS A 125 -1.68 -1.34 2.10
N THR A 126 -0.71 -2.05 2.68
CA THR A 126 -0.98 -3.39 3.26
C THR A 126 -1.92 -3.34 4.46
N ALA A 127 -2.14 -2.15 5.04
CA ALA A 127 -3.06 -1.92 6.16
C ALA A 127 -4.55 -1.87 5.74
N HIS A 128 -4.87 -1.59 4.47
CA HIS A 128 -6.26 -1.41 4.01
C HIS A 128 -6.60 -2.12 2.70
N ASN A 129 -5.63 -2.73 2.00
CA ASN A 129 -5.90 -3.46 0.75
C ASN A 129 -6.92 -4.61 0.96
N ALA A 130 -7.45 -5.13 -0.15
CA ALA A 130 -8.42 -6.22 -0.18
C ALA A 130 -7.86 -7.60 0.18
N LEU A 131 -6.60 -7.69 0.62
CA LEU A 131 -5.96 -8.93 1.05
C LEU A 131 -5.85 -9.99 -0.05
N ILE A 132 -5.98 -9.70 -1.34
CA ILE A 132 -5.85 -10.77 -2.34
C ILE A 132 -4.36 -11.03 -2.61
N THR A 133 -3.91 -12.27 -2.35
CA THR A 133 -2.56 -12.74 -2.69
C THR A 133 -2.61 -13.60 -3.95
N VAL A 134 -2.04 -13.09 -5.03
CA VAL A 134 -1.90 -13.79 -6.31
C VAL A 134 -0.46 -13.60 -6.80
N LEU A 135 0.19 -14.70 -7.18
CA LEU A 135 1.48 -14.67 -7.85
C LEU A 135 1.36 -14.09 -9.26
N SER A 136 2.31 -13.26 -9.64
CA SER A 136 2.41 -12.78 -11.03
C SER A 136 2.82 -13.93 -11.97
N PRO A 137 2.32 -13.95 -13.22
CA PRO A 137 2.80 -14.85 -14.26
C PRO A 137 4.31 -14.75 -14.49
N ASP A 138 4.93 -15.86 -14.92
CA ASP A 138 6.38 -15.91 -15.18
C ASP A 138 6.82 -14.89 -16.24
N GLU A 139 5.97 -14.60 -17.22
CA GLU A 139 6.23 -13.63 -18.28
C GLU A 139 6.46 -12.21 -17.77
N ASP A 140 5.81 -11.79 -16.68
CA ASP A 140 6.01 -10.47 -16.08
C ASP A 140 7.41 -10.33 -15.50
N TRP A 141 7.87 -11.36 -14.77
CA TRP A 141 9.21 -11.40 -14.19
C TRP A 141 10.29 -11.53 -15.26
N ALA A 142 10.07 -12.38 -16.26
CA ALA A 142 10.97 -12.51 -17.40
C ALA A 142 11.11 -11.18 -18.16
N ARG A 143 9.99 -10.46 -18.35
CA ARG A 143 10.01 -9.12 -18.95
C ARG A 143 10.83 -8.15 -18.13
N ILE A 144 10.67 -8.12 -16.81
CA ILE A 144 11.50 -7.27 -15.92
C ILE A 144 12.97 -7.60 -16.08
N ALA A 145 13.35 -8.88 -15.96
CA ALA A 145 14.74 -9.33 -16.11
C ALA A 145 15.35 -8.91 -17.46
N ASN A 146 14.57 -8.99 -18.55
CA ASN A 146 15.01 -8.60 -19.88
C ASN A 146 15.21 -7.08 -20.01
N ILE A 147 14.27 -6.25 -19.55
CA ILE A 147 14.38 -4.79 -19.68
C ILE A 147 15.46 -4.20 -18.77
N THR A 148 15.75 -4.83 -17.63
CA THR A 148 16.81 -4.40 -16.71
C THR A 148 18.15 -5.05 -16.99
N ASN A 149 18.19 -6.07 -17.86
CA ASN A 149 19.34 -6.95 -18.05
C ASN A 149 19.88 -7.51 -16.72
N ASP A 150 18.96 -7.95 -15.86
CA ASP A 150 19.27 -8.45 -14.52
C ASP A 150 18.51 -9.75 -14.25
N SER A 151 19.24 -10.86 -14.34
CA SER A 151 18.69 -12.21 -14.15
C SER A 151 18.22 -12.48 -12.72
N SER A 152 18.55 -11.62 -11.74
CA SER A 152 18.02 -11.78 -10.39
C SER A 152 16.49 -11.57 -10.32
N TRP A 153 15.91 -10.92 -11.33
CA TRP A 153 14.45 -10.79 -11.52
C TRP A 153 13.79 -11.97 -12.23
N GLY A 154 14.54 -13.03 -12.55
CA GLY A 154 14.00 -14.17 -13.27
C GLY A 154 12.87 -14.87 -12.50
N PRO A 155 11.92 -15.52 -13.20
CA PRO A 155 10.72 -16.09 -12.59
C PRO A 155 11.03 -17.10 -11.47
N GLN A 156 12.04 -17.94 -11.67
CA GLN A 156 12.45 -18.94 -10.69
C GLN A 156 13.00 -18.29 -9.41
N GLN A 157 13.69 -17.16 -9.52
CA GLN A 157 14.19 -16.41 -8.36
C GLN A 157 13.02 -15.77 -7.61
N MET A 158 12.06 -15.20 -8.32
CA MET A 158 10.88 -14.56 -7.70
C MET A 158 9.96 -15.56 -7.01
N LYS A 159 9.77 -16.76 -7.57
CA LYS A 159 9.07 -17.87 -6.88
C LYS A 159 9.76 -18.27 -5.57
N ARG A 160 11.10 -18.37 -5.55
CA ARG A 160 11.85 -18.62 -4.30
C ARG A 160 11.67 -17.52 -3.26
N TYR A 161 11.53 -16.25 -3.70
CA TYR A 161 11.23 -15.17 -2.77
C TYR A 161 9.81 -15.25 -2.20
N PHE A 162 8.84 -15.71 -2.99
CA PHE A 162 7.49 -16.01 -2.50
C PHE A 162 7.51 -17.14 -1.46
N GLU A 163 8.14 -18.27 -1.76
CA GLU A 163 8.32 -19.39 -0.82
C GLU A 163 9.02 -18.94 0.49
N ARG A 164 9.96 -17.98 0.41
CA ARG A 164 10.62 -17.43 1.61
C ARG A 164 9.73 -16.47 2.40
N LEU A 165 8.86 -15.73 1.71
CA LEU A 165 7.97 -14.73 2.27
C LEU A 165 6.81 -15.39 3.02
N GLU A 166 6.27 -16.44 2.43
CA GLU A 166 5.00 -17.06 2.81
C GLU A 166 5.10 -17.93 4.07
N ARG A 167 4.04 -17.88 4.88
CA ARG A 167 3.68 -18.89 5.86
C ARG A 167 2.27 -19.39 5.54
N CYS A 168 2.20 -20.37 4.67
CA CYS A 168 0.99 -20.99 4.18
C CYS A 168 0.29 -21.77 5.31
N GLY A 169 -0.96 -21.40 5.58
CA GLY A 169 -1.83 -22.08 6.54
C GLY A 169 -3.01 -22.81 5.89
N TYR A 170 -3.10 -22.81 4.56
CA TYR A 170 -4.23 -23.40 3.82
C TYR A 170 -3.87 -24.70 3.07
N LEU A 171 -2.59 -25.10 3.05
CA LEU A 171 -2.09 -26.34 2.43
C LEU A 171 -1.27 -27.14 3.45
N SER A 172 -1.04 -28.42 3.15
CA SER A 172 -0.17 -29.30 3.94
C SER A 172 1.28 -28.83 3.89
N GLU A 173 1.98 -28.92 5.02
CA GLU A 173 3.41 -28.58 5.07
C GLU A 173 4.22 -29.39 4.05
N GLY A 174 5.07 -28.69 3.29
CA GLY A 174 5.88 -29.28 2.23
C GLY A 174 5.22 -29.32 0.84
N THR A 175 4.01 -28.76 0.66
CA THR A 175 3.45 -28.56 -0.68
C THR A 175 4.40 -27.71 -1.54
N ASP A 176 4.72 -28.22 -2.73
CA ASP A 176 5.67 -27.58 -3.64
C ASP A 176 5.17 -26.20 -4.11
N GLY A 177 6.08 -25.22 -4.15
CA GLY A 177 5.77 -23.84 -4.51
C GLY A 177 5.37 -22.92 -3.35
N HIS A 178 5.23 -23.46 -2.13
CA HIS A 178 4.79 -22.68 -0.96
C HIS A 178 5.83 -22.59 0.16
N GLY A 179 5.72 -21.50 0.91
CA GLY A 179 6.48 -21.26 2.12
C GLY A 179 5.70 -21.61 3.37
N PHE A 180 6.35 -22.25 4.35
CA PHE A 180 5.73 -22.56 5.66
C PHE A 180 6.44 -21.89 6.85
N GLY A 181 7.55 -21.20 6.60
CA GLY A 181 8.39 -20.58 7.63
C GLY A 181 8.45 -19.05 7.58
N GLY A 182 7.83 -18.44 6.58
CA GLY A 182 7.89 -17.00 6.33
C GLY A 182 7.17 -16.16 7.38
N TRP A 183 7.12 -14.85 7.15
CA TRP A 183 6.44 -13.92 8.05
C TRP A 183 5.02 -13.58 7.59
N LEU A 184 4.73 -13.72 6.30
CA LEU A 184 3.44 -13.40 5.72
C LEU A 184 2.52 -14.63 5.83
N GLU A 185 1.76 -14.70 6.92
CA GLU A 185 0.68 -15.69 7.05
C GLU A 185 -0.33 -15.56 5.91
N THR A 186 -0.59 -16.65 5.18
CA THR A 186 -1.59 -16.76 4.11
C THR A 186 -2.60 -17.86 4.43
N ASN A 187 -3.88 -17.55 4.34
CA ASN A 187 -4.98 -18.46 4.66
C ASN A 187 -6.18 -18.21 3.74
N HIS A 188 -7.08 -19.19 3.65
CA HIS A 188 -8.36 -19.05 2.97
C HIS A 188 -9.44 -18.49 3.90
N ALA A 189 -10.41 -17.76 3.34
CA ALA A 189 -11.57 -17.29 4.08
C ALA A 189 -12.32 -18.45 4.75
N ASP A 190 -13.04 -18.17 5.83
CA ASP A 190 -13.86 -19.19 6.50
C ASP A 190 -14.82 -19.84 5.48
N PRO A 191 -14.87 -21.18 5.38
CA PRO A 191 -15.75 -21.88 4.46
C PRO A 191 -17.23 -21.47 4.55
N ILE A 192 -17.69 -20.95 5.70
CA ILE A 192 -19.06 -20.42 5.85
C ILE A 192 -19.34 -19.23 4.92
N VAL A 193 -18.32 -18.43 4.60
CA VAL A 193 -18.39 -17.33 3.63
C VAL A 193 -18.59 -17.88 2.22
N LEU A 194 -18.02 -19.04 1.91
CA LEU A 194 -18.16 -19.69 0.61
C LEU A 194 -19.49 -20.42 0.46
N THR A 195 -19.92 -21.16 1.48
CA THR A 195 -21.20 -21.88 1.46
C THR A 195 -22.38 -20.92 1.35
N SER A 196 -22.30 -19.76 2.00
CA SER A 196 -23.31 -18.70 1.89
C SER A 196 -23.30 -17.95 0.55
N LYS A 197 -22.27 -18.13 -0.28
CA LYS A 197 -22.16 -17.60 -1.66
C LYS A 197 -22.33 -18.67 -2.74
N ARG A 198 -22.82 -19.86 -2.38
CA ARG A 198 -22.89 -21.02 -3.29
C ARG A 198 -23.52 -20.71 -4.65
N THR A 199 -24.62 -19.96 -4.69
CA THR A 199 -25.29 -19.58 -5.94
C THR A 199 -24.41 -18.72 -6.84
N PHE A 200 -23.59 -17.82 -6.26
CA PHE A 200 -22.62 -17.01 -7.01
C PHE A 200 -21.45 -17.86 -7.51
N VAL A 201 -20.95 -18.77 -6.68
CA VAL A 201 -19.88 -19.71 -7.06
C VAL A 201 -20.35 -20.61 -8.21
N GLU A 202 -21.57 -21.15 -8.13
CA GLU A 202 -22.18 -21.96 -9.19
C GLU A 202 -22.33 -21.14 -10.48
N ALA A 203 -22.84 -19.91 -10.41
CA ALA A 203 -22.95 -19.03 -11.58
C ALA A 203 -21.58 -18.71 -12.21
N ALA A 204 -20.56 -18.43 -11.39
CA ALA A 204 -19.20 -18.18 -11.85
C ALA A 204 -18.61 -19.41 -12.56
N LEU A 205 -18.79 -20.61 -11.99
CA LEU A 205 -18.35 -21.86 -12.60
C LEU A 205 -19.06 -22.14 -13.93
N HIS A 206 -20.34 -21.78 -14.06
CA HIS A 206 -21.08 -21.91 -15.32
C HIS A 206 -20.65 -20.90 -16.41
N ALA A 207 -20.03 -19.79 -16.02
CA ALA A 207 -19.56 -18.75 -16.94
C ALA A 207 -18.18 -19.06 -17.53
N VAL A 208 -17.39 -19.96 -16.92
CA VAL A 208 -16.07 -20.35 -17.43
C VAL A 208 -16.24 -21.42 -18.53
N PRO A 209 -15.82 -21.15 -19.78
CA PRO A 209 -15.99 -22.09 -20.88
C PRO A 209 -14.93 -23.22 -20.84
N SER A 210 -14.90 -24.02 -19.77
CA SER A 210 -14.30 -25.37 -19.73
C SER A 210 -14.46 -26.04 -18.35
N PRO A 211 -14.63 -27.38 -18.26
CA PRO A 211 -14.90 -28.09 -16.99
C PRO A 211 -13.65 -28.39 -16.13
N SER A 212 -12.47 -27.88 -16.50
CA SER A 212 -11.19 -28.44 -16.02
C SER A 212 -10.59 -27.79 -14.78
N LYS A 213 -11.19 -26.73 -14.20
CA LYS A 213 -10.72 -26.19 -12.91
C LYS A 213 -11.86 -26.03 -11.92
N GLN A 214 -11.74 -26.77 -10.83
CA GLN A 214 -12.64 -26.71 -9.70
C GLN A 214 -12.22 -25.52 -8.85
N PHE A 215 -13.16 -24.87 -8.18
CA PHE A 215 -12.93 -23.79 -7.20
C PHE A 215 -11.79 -24.05 -6.17
N LYS A 216 -11.36 -25.31 -6.04
CA LYS A 216 -10.33 -25.82 -5.12
C LYS A 216 -8.89 -25.74 -5.65
N ASP A 217 -8.69 -25.35 -6.90
CA ASP A 217 -7.34 -25.22 -7.44
C ASP A 217 -6.63 -24.03 -6.79
N ASP A 218 -5.35 -24.21 -6.48
CA ASP A 218 -4.55 -23.13 -5.89
C ASP A 218 -4.05 -22.18 -6.98
N VAL A 219 -4.47 -20.91 -6.85
CA VAL A 219 -4.10 -19.81 -7.76
C VAL A 219 -2.61 -19.46 -7.68
N ASN A 220 -1.95 -19.87 -6.59
CA ASN A 220 -0.54 -19.61 -6.32
C ASN A 220 0.35 -20.84 -6.54
N SER A 221 -0.16 -21.89 -7.18
CA SER A 221 0.62 -23.10 -7.45
C SER A 221 1.74 -22.84 -8.47
N ARG A 222 2.70 -23.78 -8.57
CA ARG A 222 3.79 -23.67 -9.57
C ARG A 222 3.32 -23.85 -11.01
N GLU A 223 2.15 -24.46 -11.19
CA GLU A 223 1.54 -24.70 -12.48
C GLU A 223 1.18 -23.37 -13.17
N PRO A 224 1.18 -23.32 -14.51
CA PRO A 224 0.72 -22.15 -15.23
C PRO A 224 -0.69 -21.74 -14.77
N GLN A 225 -0.86 -20.46 -14.48
CA GLN A 225 -2.19 -19.88 -14.27
C GLN A 225 -3.01 -20.08 -15.54
N VAL A 226 -4.24 -20.56 -15.37
CA VAL A 226 -5.19 -20.66 -16.48
C VAL A 226 -6.48 -19.98 -16.06
N GLU A 227 -7.33 -19.69 -17.03
CA GLU A 227 -8.65 -19.13 -16.77
C GLU A 227 -9.50 -20.05 -15.88
N GLY A 228 -10.11 -19.52 -14.83
CA GLY A 228 -10.91 -20.31 -13.90
C GLY A 228 -11.46 -19.52 -12.71
N ALA A 229 -12.28 -20.19 -11.90
CA ALA A 229 -12.73 -19.69 -10.61
C ALA A 229 -11.84 -20.25 -9.50
N TYR A 230 -11.31 -19.37 -8.66
CA TYR A 230 -10.33 -19.70 -7.62
C TYR A 230 -10.82 -19.26 -6.24
N GLU A 231 -10.49 -20.06 -5.23
CA GLU A 231 -10.58 -19.60 -3.85
C GLU A 231 -9.52 -18.51 -3.59
N LEU A 232 -9.91 -17.42 -2.91
CA LEU A 232 -9.01 -16.31 -2.66
C LEU A 232 -8.07 -16.62 -1.49
N THR A 233 -6.78 -16.65 -1.76
CA THR A 233 -5.74 -16.65 -0.73
C THR A 233 -5.60 -15.25 -0.13
N LEU A 234 -5.68 -15.16 1.20
CA LEU A 234 -5.62 -13.90 1.94
C LEU A 234 -4.40 -13.85 2.88
N PRO A 235 -3.59 -12.77 2.94
CA PRO A 235 -2.57 -12.60 3.96
C PRO A 235 -3.26 -12.28 5.28
N MET A 236 -3.67 -13.31 5.99
CA MET A 236 -4.31 -13.25 7.28
C MET A 236 -3.84 -14.40 8.14
N SER A 237 -3.91 -14.25 9.46
CA SER A 237 -3.64 -15.34 10.39
C SER A 237 -4.78 -16.35 10.43
N GLU A 238 -4.52 -17.52 11.00
CA GLU A 238 -5.52 -18.58 11.24
C GLU A 238 -6.75 -18.09 12.05
N ARG A 239 -6.58 -16.99 12.80
CA ARG A 239 -7.66 -16.36 13.58
C ARG A 239 -8.42 -15.28 12.80
N GLY A 240 -8.27 -15.24 11.47
CA GLY A 240 -8.96 -14.29 10.59
C GLY A 240 -8.52 -12.84 10.77
N ARG A 241 -7.26 -12.59 11.14
CA ARG A 241 -6.73 -11.22 11.35
C ARG A 241 -5.77 -10.88 10.23
N ARG A 242 -5.84 -9.65 9.70
CA ARG A 242 -4.91 -9.17 8.68
C ARG A 242 -3.43 -9.42 9.06
N SER A 243 -2.70 -10.03 8.15
CA SER A 243 -1.24 -10.18 8.14
C SER A 243 -0.66 -9.16 7.16
N SER A 244 0.32 -8.36 7.59
CA SER A 244 0.81 -7.23 6.82
C SER A 244 2.26 -6.90 7.15
N ALA A 245 2.89 -6.06 6.32
CA ALA A 245 4.26 -5.57 6.55
C ALA A 245 4.43 -4.96 7.96
N ARG A 246 3.37 -4.31 8.47
CA ARG A 246 3.32 -3.77 9.82
C ARG A 246 3.56 -4.85 10.89
N ASN A 247 2.91 -6.01 10.79
CA ASN A 247 3.03 -7.08 11.78
C ASN A 247 4.48 -7.53 11.91
N TYR A 248 5.15 -7.72 10.77
CA TYR A 248 6.55 -8.12 10.73
C TYR A 248 7.49 -7.04 11.29
N LEU A 249 7.27 -5.77 10.93
CA LEU A 249 8.01 -4.63 11.48
C LEU A 249 7.91 -4.53 12.99
N VAL A 250 6.68 -4.52 13.52
CA VAL A 250 6.42 -4.37 14.96
C VAL A 250 6.98 -5.58 15.73
N ALA A 251 6.81 -6.79 15.20
CA ALA A 251 7.41 -8.00 15.79
C ALA A 251 8.94 -7.92 15.82
N THR A 252 9.57 -7.38 14.78
CA THR A 252 11.03 -7.16 14.74
C THR A 252 11.47 -6.14 15.79
N ALA A 253 10.87 -4.96 15.80
CA ALA A 253 11.25 -3.88 16.71
C ALA A 253 11.00 -4.21 18.20
N ASN A 254 9.98 -5.03 18.47
CA ASN A 254 9.61 -5.44 19.82
C ASN A 254 10.27 -6.74 20.29
N ALA A 255 10.99 -7.45 19.42
CA ALA A 255 11.72 -8.65 19.83
C ALA A 255 12.76 -8.30 20.92
N ARG A 256 12.85 -9.15 21.94
CA ARG A 256 13.79 -9.02 23.05
C ARG A 256 14.63 -10.29 23.20
N ASN A 257 15.85 -10.13 23.68
CA ASN A 257 16.66 -11.23 24.20
C ASN A 257 16.15 -11.64 25.59
N ALA A 258 16.68 -12.75 26.13
CA ALA A 258 16.29 -13.24 27.45
C ALA A 258 16.55 -12.23 28.58
N ASP A 259 17.55 -11.35 28.41
CA ASP A 259 17.90 -10.28 29.35
C ASP A 259 17.04 -9.01 29.22
N GLY A 260 16.04 -9.01 28.32
CA GLY A 260 15.16 -7.86 28.07
C GLY A 260 15.75 -6.79 27.14
N SER A 261 16.98 -6.95 26.64
CA SER A 261 17.57 -6.05 25.64
C SER A 261 16.88 -6.21 24.28
N LYS A 262 16.94 -5.16 23.43
CA LYS A 262 16.42 -5.23 22.05
C LYS A 262 17.16 -6.31 21.27
N LYS A 263 16.42 -7.26 20.67
CA LYS A 263 17.01 -8.34 19.87
C LYS A 263 17.54 -7.86 18.53
N TYR A 264 16.88 -6.88 17.93
CA TYR A 264 17.23 -6.35 16.61
C TYR A 264 17.38 -4.82 16.63
N PRO A 265 18.41 -4.27 15.95
CA PRO A 265 18.66 -2.83 15.85
C PRO A 265 17.73 -2.11 14.85
N LEU A 266 16.42 -2.23 15.05
CA LEU A 266 15.40 -1.55 14.25
C LEU A 266 14.79 -0.37 15.03
N HIS A 267 14.90 0.84 14.47
CA HIS A 267 14.16 2.01 14.91
C HIS A 267 13.09 2.39 13.88
N ILE A 268 11.85 2.47 14.34
CA ILE A 268 10.71 2.93 13.54
C ILE A 268 10.32 4.31 14.05
N ARG A 269 10.40 5.31 13.18
CA ARG A 269 10.00 6.68 13.49
C ARG A 269 8.78 7.04 12.63
N MET A 270 7.64 7.12 13.29
CA MET A 270 6.38 7.55 12.71
C MET A 270 6.29 9.08 12.61
N ARG A 271 5.23 9.60 11.97
CA ARG A 271 4.98 11.04 11.84
C ARG A 271 6.17 11.79 11.25
N SER A 272 6.85 11.17 10.30
CA SER A 272 8.13 11.61 9.73
C SER A 272 8.05 11.63 8.21
N LEU A 273 7.53 12.73 7.66
CA LEU A 273 7.38 12.92 6.22
C LEU A 273 8.71 13.32 5.60
N ALA A 274 9.35 12.42 4.84
CA ALA A 274 10.56 12.75 4.09
C ALA A 274 10.29 13.85 3.05
N THR A 275 11.15 14.86 3.01
CA THR A 275 11.02 16.02 2.11
C THR A 275 12.16 16.15 1.13
N SER A 276 13.34 15.59 1.44
CA SER A 276 14.48 15.59 0.52
C SER A 276 15.53 14.53 0.90
N ILE A 277 16.22 13.98 -0.08
CA ILE A 277 17.43 13.18 0.09
C ILE A 277 18.64 14.12 0.17
N LEU A 278 19.51 13.87 1.14
CA LEU A 278 20.76 14.60 1.32
C LEU A 278 21.86 13.92 0.51
N PHE A 279 22.69 14.72 -0.16
CA PHE A 279 23.77 14.21 -1.01
C PHE A 279 25.13 14.82 -0.67
N SER A 280 26.18 14.06 -0.95
CA SER A 280 27.55 14.55 -1.12
C SER A 280 28.06 14.24 -2.54
N GLY A 281 29.20 14.82 -2.91
CA GLY A 281 29.78 14.69 -4.24
C GLY A 281 29.23 15.67 -5.26
N ASN A 282 29.57 15.46 -6.53
CA ASN A 282 29.21 16.35 -7.64
C ASN A 282 27.92 15.90 -8.33
N ASP A 283 27.30 16.81 -9.07
CA ASP A 283 26.14 16.52 -9.91
C ASP A 283 26.46 15.43 -10.96
N GLY A 284 25.46 14.64 -11.35
CA GLY A 284 25.59 13.51 -12.27
C GLY A 284 25.98 12.17 -11.62
N LYS A 285 26.71 12.18 -10.49
CA LYS A 285 26.97 10.97 -9.67
C LYS A 285 26.87 11.28 -8.16
N PRO A 286 25.72 11.80 -7.69
CA PRO A 286 25.59 12.17 -6.30
C PRO A 286 25.57 10.93 -5.40
N LYS A 287 26.21 11.01 -4.22
CA LYS A 287 26.13 9.97 -3.18
C LYS A 287 25.06 10.36 -2.18
N ALA A 288 24.02 9.54 -2.02
CA ALA A 288 23.04 9.74 -0.96
C ALA A 288 23.69 9.50 0.41
N ILE A 289 23.48 10.42 1.35
CA ILE A 289 24.09 10.37 2.69
C ILE A 289 23.07 10.49 3.81
N GLY A 290 21.80 10.78 3.51
CA GLY A 290 20.78 10.97 4.53
C GLY A 290 19.46 11.50 3.98
N VAL A 291 18.56 11.86 4.89
CA VAL A 291 17.22 12.35 4.59
C VAL A 291 16.89 13.55 5.45
N GLU A 292 16.32 14.60 4.85
CA GLU A 292 15.57 15.64 5.55
C GLU A 292 14.09 15.26 5.58
N PHE A 293 13.46 15.45 6.73
CA PHE A 293 12.03 15.15 6.92
C PHE A 293 11.36 16.15 7.86
N LEU A 294 10.03 16.23 7.76
CA LEU A 294 9.17 16.97 8.69
C LEU A 294 8.58 16.00 9.70
N GLU A 295 8.87 16.26 10.97
CA GLU A 295 8.27 15.57 12.10
C GLU A 295 6.97 16.27 12.50
N GLY A 296 5.86 15.54 12.46
CA GLY A 296 4.55 16.05 12.81
C GLY A 296 3.44 15.15 12.32
N LYS A 297 2.26 15.23 12.94
CA LYS A 297 1.07 14.53 12.48
C LYS A 297 0.55 15.20 11.20
N SER A 298 0.24 14.41 10.17
CA SER A 298 -0.49 14.88 8.98
C SER A 298 0.22 16.04 8.27
N MET A 299 1.52 15.89 8.04
CA MET A 299 2.37 16.89 7.36
C MET A 299 2.24 16.88 5.84
N TYR A 300 1.55 15.88 5.29
CA TYR A 300 1.42 15.72 3.85
C TYR A 300 0.07 16.24 3.36
N LYS A 301 0.06 17.04 2.29
CA LYS A 301 -1.16 17.69 1.78
C LYS A 301 -2.22 16.72 1.27
N ALA A 302 -1.86 15.47 0.96
CA ALA A 302 -2.83 14.46 0.58
C ALA A 302 -3.58 13.90 1.80
N ASP A 303 -3.08 14.10 3.03
CA ASP A 303 -3.80 13.74 4.24
C ASP A 303 -5.02 14.67 4.39
N PRO A 304 -6.26 14.15 4.54
CA PRO A 304 -7.46 14.97 4.67
C PRO A 304 -7.49 15.80 5.96
N THR A 305 -6.62 15.47 6.92
CA THR A 305 -6.46 16.21 8.19
C THR A 305 -5.26 17.17 8.17
N PHE A 306 -4.60 17.35 7.02
CA PHE A 306 -3.55 18.36 6.85
C PHE A 306 -4.04 19.76 7.18
N ASP A 307 -3.31 20.46 8.06
CA ASP A 307 -3.53 21.87 8.37
C ASP A 307 -2.25 22.67 8.06
N PRO A 308 -2.27 23.62 7.11
CA PRO A 308 -1.11 24.43 6.77
C PRO A 308 -0.62 25.32 7.92
N LYS A 309 -1.40 25.51 8.99
CA LYS A 309 -0.97 26.22 10.20
C LYS A 309 0.03 25.40 11.04
N HIS A 310 0.08 24.08 10.83
CA HIS A 310 1.04 23.20 11.49
C HIS A 310 2.25 22.94 10.57
N ALA A 311 3.37 23.59 10.85
CA ALA A 311 4.56 23.54 9.98
C ALA A 311 5.42 22.27 10.15
N GLY A 312 5.20 21.49 11.20
CA GLY A 312 6.08 20.38 11.59
C GLY A 312 7.47 20.84 12.07
N ILE A 313 8.26 19.91 12.59
CA ILE A 313 9.65 20.15 13.00
C ILE A 313 10.57 19.56 11.93
N LYS A 314 11.39 20.41 11.31
CA LYS A 314 12.36 19.96 10.32
C LYS A 314 13.53 19.24 10.99
N ARG A 315 13.80 18.02 10.55
CA ARG A 315 14.82 17.11 11.07
C ARG A 315 15.71 16.60 9.94
N ARG A 316 16.92 16.18 10.31
CA ARG A 316 17.83 15.45 9.41
C ARG A 316 18.39 14.21 10.09
N VAL A 317 18.62 13.19 9.28
CA VAL A 317 19.31 11.97 9.68
C VAL A 317 20.26 11.52 8.57
N PHE A 318 21.41 10.97 8.95
CA PHE A 318 22.41 10.46 8.03
C PHE A 318 22.43 8.92 8.02
N ALA A 319 22.86 8.36 6.89
CA ALA A 319 23.07 6.93 6.69
C ALA A 319 24.53 6.71 6.27
N SER A 320 25.22 5.77 6.91
CA SER A 320 26.62 5.45 6.58
C SER A 320 26.75 4.55 5.35
N ARG A 321 25.69 3.80 4.97
CA ARG A 321 25.64 2.99 3.75
C ARG A 321 24.65 3.52 2.73
N GLU A 322 23.35 3.33 2.96
CA GLU A 322 22.33 3.58 1.93
C GLU A 322 21.12 4.34 2.46
N VAL A 323 20.55 5.16 1.59
CA VAL A 323 19.20 5.70 1.72
C VAL A 323 18.31 4.95 0.75
N ILE A 324 17.27 4.30 1.26
CA ILE A 324 16.35 3.48 0.46
C ILE A 324 14.98 4.14 0.44
N VAL A 325 14.46 4.45 -0.75
CA VAL A 325 13.17 5.12 -0.90
C VAL A 325 12.09 4.13 -1.32
N ALA A 326 11.17 3.87 -0.40
CA ALA A 326 10.04 2.96 -0.54
C ALA A 326 8.70 3.67 -0.25
N GLY A 327 8.55 4.90 -0.74
CA GLY A 327 7.32 5.71 -0.60
C GLY A 327 6.15 5.25 -1.49
N GLY A 328 6.32 4.18 -2.27
CA GLY A 328 5.32 3.71 -3.23
C GLY A 328 5.31 4.51 -4.54
N SER A 329 4.46 4.07 -5.49
CA SER A 329 4.48 4.54 -6.89
C SER A 329 4.25 6.04 -7.07
N PHE A 330 3.59 6.71 -6.11
CA PHE A 330 3.35 8.15 -6.15
C PHE A 330 4.43 8.95 -5.41
N ASN A 331 4.77 8.57 -4.17
CA ASN A 331 5.66 9.39 -3.36
C ASN A 331 7.15 9.14 -3.61
N THR A 332 7.56 7.94 -4.06
CA THR A 332 8.96 7.70 -4.45
C THR A 332 9.41 8.65 -5.56
N PRO A 333 8.74 8.74 -6.73
CA PRO A 333 9.16 9.69 -7.77
C PRO A 333 9.00 11.14 -7.33
N GLN A 334 8.02 11.48 -6.49
CA GLN A 334 7.90 12.82 -5.91
C GLN A 334 9.13 13.18 -5.07
N LEU A 335 9.57 12.29 -4.17
CA LEU A 335 10.74 12.54 -3.32
C LEU A 335 12.02 12.64 -4.15
N LEU A 336 12.19 11.79 -5.17
CA LEU A 336 13.31 11.88 -6.11
C LEU A 336 13.33 13.25 -6.81
N LYS A 337 12.19 13.70 -7.35
CA LYS A 337 12.07 15.02 -8.00
C LYS A 337 12.39 16.15 -7.03
N LEU A 338 11.79 16.15 -5.83
CA LEU A 338 12.09 17.13 -4.77
C LEU A 338 13.57 17.15 -4.35
N SER A 339 14.29 16.06 -4.61
CA SER A 339 15.71 15.90 -4.30
C SER A 339 16.63 16.23 -5.50
N GLY A 340 16.06 16.69 -6.62
CA GLY A 340 16.81 17.07 -7.83
C GLY A 340 17.09 15.92 -8.80
N ILE A 341 16.41 14.78 -8.66
CA ILE A 341 16.53 13.62 -9.54
C ILE A 341 15.22 13.46 -10.33
N GLY A 342 15.25 13.81 -11.61
CA GLY A 342 14.05 13.77 -12.45
C GLY A 342 14.19 14.54 -13.77
N PRO A 343 13.09 14.81 -14.48
CA PRO A 343 13.10 15.53 -15.75
C PRO A 343 13.55 16.97 -15.55
N LYS A 344 14.65 17.35 -16.23
CA LYS A 344 15.30 18.66 -16.08
C LYS A 344 14.32 19.83 -16.19
N GLU A 345 13.48 19.85 -17.22
CA GLU A 345 12.56 20.95 -17.53
C GLU A 345 11.51 21.12 -16.43
N GLU A 346 10.96 20.00 -15.92
CA GLU A 346 9.99 20.01 -14.83
C GLU A 346 10.64 20.50 -13.52
N LEU A 347 11.83 20.02 -13.19
CA LEU A 347 12.56 20.46 -11.99
C LEU A 347 12.85 21.97 -12.02
N GLN A 348 13.31 22.47 -13.17
CA GLN A 348 13.59 23.89 -13.38
C GLN A 348 12.34 24.77 -13.23
N LYS A 349 11.18 24.31 -13.72
CA LYS A 349 9.89 25.00 -13.55
C LYS A 349 9.53 25.22 -12.08
N PHE A 350 9.92 24.30 -11.20
CA PHE A 350 9.69 24.40 -9.76
C PHE A 350 10.87 25.01 -8.99
N GLY A 351 11.91 25.51 -9.67
CA GLY A 351 13.10 26.07 -9.03
C GLY A 351 13.94 25.04 -8.26
N ILE A 352 13.81 23.75 -8.59
CA ILE A 352 14.56 22.66 -7.96
C ILE A 352 15.90 22.49 -8.71
N PRO A 353 17.05 22.57 -8.03
CA PRO A 353 18.33 22.29 -8.65
C PRO A 353 18.40 20.88 -9.24
N VAL A 354 18.82 20.78 -10.51
CA VAL A 354 18.91 19.50 -11.22
C VAL A 354 20.23 18.82 -10.88
N ARG A 355 20.16 17.72 -10.11
CA ARG A 355 21.32 16.88 -9.78
C ARG A 355 21.55 15.78 -10.80
N VAL A 356 20.47 15.14 -11.23
CA VAL A 356 20.48 14.09 -12.25
C VAL A 356 19.26 14.27 -13.13
N ASN A 357 19.48 14.47 -14.43
CA ASN A 357 18.40 14.48 -15.41
C ASN A 357 17.97 13.04 -15.71
N LEU A 358 16.89 12.58 -15.07
CA LEU A 358 16.27 11.28 -15.32
C LEU A 358 14.82 11.48 -15.78
N PRO A 359 14.58 11.63 -17.09
CA PRO A 359 13.25 11.99 -17.61
C PRO A 359 12.17 10.94 -17.33
N GLY A 360 12.54 9.68 -17.04
CA GLY A 360 11.57 8.64 -16.69
C GLY A 360 10.98 8.75 -15.27
N VAL A 361 11.57 9.55 -14.37
CA VAL A 361 11.09 9.65 -12.97
C VAL A 361 9.70 10.29 -12.94
N GLY A 362 8.71 9.54 -12.44
CA GLY A 362 7.32 9.99 -12.35
C GLY A 362 6.50 9.78 -13.63
N TYR A 363 7.05 9.07 -14.62
CA TYR A 363 6.35 8.64 -15.83
C TYR A 363 6.14 7.13 -15.83
N ASN A 364 5.41 6.63 -16.84
CA ASN A 364 5.10 5.21 -17.01
C ASN A 364 4.33 4.60 -15.81
N LEU A 365 3.43 5.41 -15.21
CA LEU A 365 2.49 4.92 -14.20
C LEU A 365 1.57 3.89 -14.88
N GLN A 366 1.53 2.70 -14.29
CA GLN A 366 0.70 1.59 -14.72
C GLN A 366 -0.14 1.15 -13.54
N ASP A 367 -1.37 0.74 -13.83
CA ASP A 367 -2.29 0.16 -12.86
C ASP A 367 -3.24 -0.80 -13.58
N ASN A 368 -3.95 -1.62 -12.80
CA ASN A 368 -4.99 -2.50 -13.32
C ASN A 368 -6.33 -1.76 -13.27
N TYR A 369 -6.99 -1.63 -14.43
CA TYR A 369 -8.31 -1.03 -14.48
C TYR A 369 -9.37 -2.01 -13.97
N GLU A 370 -10.01 -1.64 -12.87
CA GLU A 370 -11.13 -2.39 -12.31
C GLU A 370 -12.47 -1.81 -12.78
N TYR A 371 -13.31 -2.71 -13.32
CA TYR A 371 -14.68 -2.41 -13.70
C TYR A 371 -15.63 -3.40 -13.03
N PRO A 372 -16.44 -2.97 -12.04
CA PRO A 372 -17.38 -3.87 -11.40
C PRO A 372 -18.55 -4.18 -12.32
N VAL A 373 -18.95 -5.45 -12.38
CA VAL A 373 -20.21 -5.86 -13.02
C VAL A 373 -21.20 -6.18 -11.92
N ILE A 374 -22.21 -5.33 -11.76
CA ILE A 374 -23.18 -5.40 -10.66
C ILE A 374 -24.49 -6.00 -11.17
N TYR A 375 -24.97 -7.04 -10.49
CA TYR A 375 -26.26 -7.68 -10.78
C TYR A 375 -27.14 -7.68 -9.53
N ARG A 376 -28.45 -7.55 -9.74
CA ARG A 376 -29.45 -7.79 -8.71
C ARG A 376 -29.82 -9.27 -8.71
N CYS A 377 -29.67 -9.94 -7.57
CA CYS A 377 -30.13 -11.31 -7.40
C CYS A 377 -31.63 -11.35 -7.08
N ASP A 378 -32.32 -12.41 -7.54
CA ASP A 378 -33.73 -12.65 -7.21
C ASP A 378 -33.93 -13.14 -5.77
N GLN A 379 -32.87 -13.67 -5.15
CA GLN A 379 -32.84 -14.15 -3.78
C GLN A 379 -31.86 -13.33 -2.94
N ASN A 380 -32.19 -13.11 -1.66
CA ASN A 380 -31.28 -12.49 -0.71
C ASN A 380 -30.11 -13.43 -0.42
N LEU A 381 -28.88 -12.89 -0.38
CA LEU A 381 -27.72 -13.63 0.08
C LEU A 381 -27.80 -13.81 1.60
N SER A 382 -27.79 -15.05 2.07
CA SER A 382 -27.98 -15.39 3.49
C SER A 382 -26.82 -14.97 4.40
N ILE A 383 -25.63 -14.69 3.83
CA ILE A 383 -24.41 -14.34 4.58
C ILE A 383 -24.57 -13.11 5.48
N PHE A 384 -25.55 -12.25 5.18
CA PHE A 384 -25.78 -11.01 5.92
C PHE A 384 -27.10 -10.96 6.67
N GLN A 385 -27.85 -12.07 6.70
CA GLN A 385 -29.21 -12.08 7.23
C GLN A 385 -29.29 -11.64 8.70
N ASP A 386 -28.23 -11.88 9.48
CA ASP A 386 -28.07 -11.45 10.88
C ASP A 386 -26.89 -10.46 11.08
N SER A 387 -26.34 -9.91 9.99
CA SER A 387 -25.22 -8.97 10.07
C SER A 387 -25.71 -7.55 10.36
N LEU A 388 -25.16 -6.95 11.42
CA LEU A 388 -25.53 -5.60 11.85
C LEU A 388 -24.90 -4.47 11.03
N PHE A 389 -23.94 -4.79 10.13
CA PHE A 389 -23.15 -3.84 9.33
C PHE A 389 -23.02 -2.45 9.97
N GLY A 390 -22.32 -2.38 11.11
CA GLY A 390 -22.17 -1.12 11.83
C GLY A 390 -21.43 -0.08 10.99
N SER A 391 -21.84 1.19 11.11
CA SER A 391 -21.06 2.32 10.63
C SER A 391 -19.72 2.38 11.36
N ALA A 392 -18.66 2.87 10.70
CA ALA A 392 -17.40 3.19 11.38
C ALA A 392 -17.67 4.20 12.52
N GLY A 393 -17.58 3.74 13.77
CA GLY A 393 -17.77 4.55 14.98
C GLY A 393 -19.01 4.23 15.82
N GLU A 394 -19.92 3.35 15.38
CA GLU A 394 -21.07 2.94 16.20
C GLU A 394 -20.73 1.74 17.08
N SER A 395 -21.10 1.80 18.36
CA SER A 395 -21.13 0.62 19.23
C SER A 395 -22.11 -0.39 18.65
N VAL A 396 -21.70 -1.67 18.60
CA VAL A 396 -22.41 -2.80 17.94
C VAL A 396 -23.68 -3.22 18.70
N SER A 397 -24.49 -2.27 19.17
CA SER A 397 -25.51 -2.53 20.18
C SER A 397 -26.96 -2.53 19.70
N HIS A 398 -27.31 -2.26 18.43
CA HIS A 398 -28.72 -2.38 18.00
C HIS A 398 -28.94 -2.97 16.58
N PRO A 399 -29.94 -3.87 16.43
CA PRO A 399 -30.39 -4.35 15.13
C PRO A 399 -31.09 -3.28 14.31
N MET A 400 -30.68 -3.15 13.04
CA MET A 400 -31.35 -2.31 12.04
C MET A 400 -32.71 -2.92 11.69
N GLY A 401 -33.77 -2.14 11.86
CA GLY A 401 -35.12 -2.52 11.44
C GLY A 401 -35.26 -2.59 9.91
N PRO A 402 -36.28 -3.31 9.40
CA PRO A 402 -36.45 -3.55 7.97
C PRO A 402 -36.87 -2.26 7.26
N GLY A 403 -36.02 -1.68 6.41
CA GLY A 403 -36.44 -0.59 5.52
C GLY A 403 -35.40 0.42 5.02
N GLY A 404 -34.13 0.36 5.43
CA GLY A 404 -33.14 1.36 5.02
C GLY A 404 -32.39 1.01 3.73
N GLN A 405 -32.89 1.40 2.56
CA GLN A 405 -32.07 1.47 1.34
C GLN A 405 -30.99 2.55 1.52
N ARG A 406 -29.71 2.16 1.48
CA ARG A 406 -28.64 3.03 1.01
C ARG A 406 -28.09 2.43 -0.27
N THR A 407 -28.35 3.10 -1.38
CA THR A 407 -27.58 2.95 -2.62
C THR A 407 -26.15 3.35 -2.34
N VAL A 408 -25.22 2.41 -2.57
CA VAL A 408 -23.80 2.70 -2.78
C VAL A 408 -23.54 2.51 -4.26
#